data_AF-F3QJW7-F1
#
_entry.id   AF-F3QJW7-F1
#
_cell.length_a   1.000
_cell.length_b   1.000
_cell.length_c   1.000
_cell.angle_alpha   90.00
_cell.angle_beta   90.00
_cell.angle_gamma   90.00
#
_symmetry.space_group_name_H-M   'P 1'
#
loop_
_entity.id
_entity.type
_entity.pdbx_description
1 polymer ?
#
loop_
_entity_poly.entity_id
_entity_poly.type
_entity_poly.pdbx_seq_one_letter_code
_entity_poly.pdbx_strand_id
1 'polypeptide(L)'
;MKVLESKVFQEHLLAGVPELSLSILKLLSSGDSMGISDLEKALKTPRSTIRFHLRRLIDEGRIFSSGKARAVRYQITDAPSWNFE
;
A
#
# COMPACT_ATOMS: atom_id res chain seq x y z
N MET A 1 -7.44 26.49 3.08
CA MET A 1 -7.66 25.40 2.09
C MET A 1 -6.41 24.53 2.08
N LYS A 2 -6.46 23.33 2.68
CA LYS A 2 -5.32 22.37 2.80
C LYS A 2 -5.63 21.04 2.09
N VAL A 3 -6.41 21.07 1.00
CA VAL A 3 -6.94 19.85 0.34
C VAL A 3 -6.26 19.56 -1.01
N LEU A 4 -5.45 20.51 -1.51
CA LEU A 4 -4.82 20.38 -2.82
C LEU A 4 -3.50 19.58 -2.77
N GLU A 5 -2.70 19.79 -1.73
CA GLU A 5 -1.37 19.16 -1.61
C GLU A 5 -1.46 17.63 -1.47
N SER A 6 -2.46 17.13 -0.74
CA SER A 6 -2.69 15.68 -0.60
C SER A 6 -3.09 15.00 -1.90
N LYS A 7 -3.76 15.71 -2.82
CA LYS A 7 -4.19 15.15 -4.11
C LYS A 7 -3.04 15.07 -5.11
N VAL A 8 -2.21 16.12 -5.15
CA VAL A 8 -1.06 16.17 -6.06
C VAL A 8 0.05 15.22 -5.62
N PHE A 9 0.24 15.04 -4.31
CA PHE A 9 1.17 14.03 -3.77
C PHE A 9 0.73 12.60 -4.10
N GLN A 10 -0.58 12.33 -4.08
CA GLN A 10 -1.12 11.08 -4.58
C GLN A 10 -0.76 10.94 -6.06
N GLU A 11 -1.13 11.88 -6.93
CA GLU A 11 -0.87 11.79 -8.38
C GLU A 11 0.60 11.55 -8.76
N HIS A 12 1.55 12.15 -8.06
CA HIS A 12 2.98 11.97 -8.35
C HIS A 12 3.53 10.60 -7.90
N LEU A 13 2.98 9.99 -6.85
CA LEU A 13 3.29 8.61 -6.45
C LEU A 13 2.72 7.57 -7.44
N LEU A 14 1.74 7.92 -8.26
CA LEU A 14 0.89 6.97 -9.01
C LEU A 14 1.38 6.71 -10.45
N ALA A 15 2.39 7.42 -10.93
CA ALA A 15 2.92 7.22 -12.27
C ALA A 15 3.59 5.82 -12.38
N GLY A 16 2.93 4.88 -13.05
CA GLY A 16 3.46 3.54 -13.35
C GLY A 16 3.11 2.42 -12.36
N VAL A 17 2.21 2.67 -11.39
CA VAL A 17 1.79 1.64 -10.43
C VAL A 17 0.60 0.85 -10.98
N PRO A 18 0.65 -0.51 -11.03
CA PRO A 18 -0.48 -1.32 -11.45
C PRO A 18 -1.75 -1.02 -10.67
N GLU A 19 -2.91 -1.04 -11.32
CA GLU A 19 -4.21 -0.68 -10.73
C GLU A 19 -4.48 -1.40 -9.40
N LEU A 20 -4.07 -2.67 -9.30
CA LEU A 20 -4.24 -3.45 -8.08
C LEU A 20 -3.36 -2.96 -6.91
N SER A 21 -2.13 -2.54 -7.17
CA SER A 21 -1.26 -1.92 -6.17
C SER A 21 -1.86 -0.60 -5.65
N LEU A 22 -2.56 0.15 -6.51
CA LEU A 22 -3.26 1.37 -6.11
C LEU A 22 -4.42 1.08 -5.18
N SER A 23 -5.21 0.07 -5.51
CA SER A 23 -6.32 -0.35 -4.68
C SER A 23 -5.84 -0.84 -3.30
N ILE A 24 -4.69 -1.53 -3.23
CA ILE A 24 -4.06 -1.90 -1.95
C ILE A 24 -3.66 -0.66 -1.16
N LEU A 25 -2.96 0.31 -1.77
CA LEU A 25 -2.54 1.54 -1.09
C LEU A 25 -3.74 2.34 -0.56
N LYS A 26 -4.82 2.46 -1.35
CA LYS A 26 -6.05 3.13 -0.92
C LYS A 26 -6.67 2.46 0.30
N LEU A 27 -6.76 1.13 0.31
CA LEU A 27 -7.28 0.36 1.45
C LEU A 27 -6.41 0.50 2.70
N LEU A 28 -5.08 0.56 2.55
CA LEU A 28 -4.18 0.76 3.69
C LEU A 28 -4.16 2.21 4.18
N SER A 29 -4.45 3.17 3.31
CA SER A 29 -4.50 4.60 3.65
C SER A 29 -5.74 5.00 4.46
N SER A 30 -6.79 4.17 4.48
CA SER A 30 -7.98 4.44 5.31
C SER A 30 -7.76 4.22 6.81
N GLY A 31 -6.53 3.92 7.24
CA GLY A 31 -6.08 4.00 8.63
C GLY A 31 -5.87 2.65 9.32
N ASP A 32 -6.52 1.58 8.83
CA ASP A 32 -6.42 0.27 9.45
C ASP A 32 -5.29 -0.58 8.85
N SER A 33 -4.50 -1.19 9.73
CA SER A 33 -3.56 -2.24 9.36
C SER A 33 -4.32 -3.46 8.84
N MET A 34 -4.14 -3.85 7.58
CA MET A 34 -4.87 -4.98 7.00
C MET A 34 -4.02 -6.23 6.89
N GLY A 35 -4.62 -7.39 7.15
CA GLY A 35 -4.02 -8.67 6.81
C GLY A 35 -4.24 -9.02 5.34
N ILE A 36 -3.50 -10.02 4.85
CA ILE A 36 -3.69 -10.51 3.48
C ILE A 36 -5.10 -11.06 3.21
N SER A 37 -5.73 -11.65 4.24
CA SER A 37 -7.10 -12.16 4.14
C SER A 37 -8.13 -11.03 4.03
N ASP A 38 -7.86 -9.87 4.64
CA ASP A 38 -8.75 -8.71 4.54
C ASP A 38 -8.65 -8.08 3.16
N LEU A 39 -7.41 -7.95 2.64
CA LEU A 39 -7.15 -7.49 1.28
C LEU A 39 -7.78 -8.42 0.22
N GLU A 40 -7.73 -9.73 0.41
CA GLU A 40 -8.39 -10.69 -0.47
C GLU A 40 -9.91 -10.50 -0.49
N LYS A 41 -10.54 -10.33 0.68
CA LYS A 41 -11.99 -10.10 0.78
C LYS A 41 -12.39 -8.78 0.12
N ALA A 42 -11.61 -7.73 0.32
CA ALA A 42 -11.89 -6.40 -0.23
C ALA A 42 -11.67 -6.33 -1.75
N LEU A 43 -10.59 -6.93 -2.26
CA LEU A 43 -10.19 -6.85 -3.66
C LEU A 43 -10.72 -8.00 -4.51
N LYS A 44 -11.33 -9.02 -3.90
CA LYS A 44 -11.78 -10.27 -4.54
C LYS A 44 -10.71 -10.87 -5.46
N THR A 45 -9.45 -10.76 -5.04
CA THR A 45 -8.27 -11.12 -5.83
C THR A 45 -7.49 -12.23 -5.12
N PRO A 46 -6.90 -13.20 -5.84
CA PRO A 46 -6.14 -14.27 -5.21
C PRO A 46 -4.98 -13.76 -4.34
N ARG A 47 -4.76 -14.43 -3.19
CA ARG A 47 -3.66 -14.10 -2.26
C ARG A 47 -2.27 -14.13 -2.89
N SER A 48 -2.05 -14.96 -3.91
CA SER A 48 -0.79 -15.02 -4.66
C SER A 48 -0.50 -13.71 -5.37
N THR A 49 -1.49 -13.17 -6.09
CA THR A 49 -1.41 -11.88 -6.78
C THR A 49 -1.25 -10.75 -5.77
N ILE A 50 -2.03 -10.76 -4.68
CA ILE A 50 -1.89 -9.76 -3.62
C ILE A 50 -0.48 -9.78 -3.01
N ARG A 51 0.10 -10.96 -2.74
CA ARG A 51 1.49 -11.07 -2.26
C ARG A 51 2.50 -10.47 -3.23
N PHE A 52 2.33 -10.68 -4.53
CA PHE A 52 3.21 -10.10 -5.54
C PHE A 52 3.20 -8.57 -5.44
N HIS A 53 2.02 -7.95 -5.38
CA HIS A 53 1.90 -6.50 -5.26
C HIS A 53 2.38 -5.97 -3.91
N LEU A 54 2.08 -6.65 -2.80
CA LEU A 54 2.55 -6.26 -1.47
C LEU A 54 4.07 -6.29 -1.39
N ARG A 55 4.72 -7.33 -1.92
CA ARG A 55 6.18 -7.41 -1.98
C ARG A 55 6.76 -6.23 -2.76
N ARG A 56 6.21 -5.96 -3.94
CA ARG A 56 6.62 -4.79 -4.74
C ARG A 56 6.46 -3.48 -3.98
N LEU A 57 5.34 -3.28 -3.29
CA LEU A 57 5.08 -2.05 -2.51
C LEU A 57 6.01 -1.91 -1.29
N ILE A 58 6.46 -3.03 -0.70
CA ILE A 58 7.49 -3.06 0.34
C ILE A 58 8.86 -2.71 -0.25
N ASP A 59 9.21 -3.32 -1.39
CA ASP A 59 10.47 -3.08 -2.10
C ASP A 59 10.58 -1.60 -2.55
N GLU A 60 9.46 -0.99 -2.94
CA GLU A 60 9.35 0.44 -3.26
C GLU A 60 9.28 1.35 -2.01
N GLY A 61 9.34 0.78 -0.80
CA GLY A 61 9.31 1.52 0.46
C GLY A 61 7.97 2.20 0.78
N ARG A 62 6.88 1.88 0.06
CA ARG A 62 5.57 2.54 0.22
C ARG A 62 4.75 1.99 1.39
N ILE A 63 4.95 0.72 1.71
CA ILE A 63 4.28 0.04 2.83
C ILE A 63 5.31 -0.76 3.62
N PHE A 64 4.99 -1.06 4.87
CA PHE A 64 5.75 -2.03 5.66
C PHE A 64 4.82 -3.11 6.21
N SER A 65 5.41 -4.25 6.54
CA SER A 65 4.70 -5.35 7.18
C SER A 65 5.10 -5.46 8.65
N SER A 66 4.13 -5.64 9.53
CA SER A 66 4.34 -5.85 10.97
C SER A 66 3.68 -7.16 11.42
N GLY A 67 4.31 -7.87 12.37
CA GLY A 67 3.80 -9.14 12.90
C GLY A 67 4.53 -10.38 12.36
N LYS A 68 4.07 -11.56 12.78
CA LYS A 68 4.69 -12.86 12.46
C LYS A 68 3.68 -13.83 11.84
N ALA A 69 4.09 -14.53 10.79
CA ALA A 69 3.32 -15.58 10.11
C ALA A 69 1.87 -15.20 9.77
N ARG A 70 0.87 -15.77 10.46
CA ARG A 70 -0.55 -15.50 10.22
C ARG A 70 -1.03 -14.15 10.74
N ALA A 71 -0.25 -13.51 11.61
CA ALA A 71 -0.56 -12.20 12.19
C ALA A 71 0.14 -11.04 11.44
N VAL A 72 0.66 -11.29 10.23
CA VAL A 72 1.27 -10.23 9.42
C VAL A 72 0.19 -9.25 8.98
N ARG A 73 0.41 -7.98 9.31
CA ARG A 73 -0.40 -6.84 8.87
C ARG A 73 0.44 -5.90 8.04
N TYR A 74 -0.21 -5.21 7.12
CA TYR A 74 0.43 -4.22 6.25
C TYR A 74 -0.08 -2.84 6.60
N GLN A 75 0.80 -1.84 6.56
CA GLN A 75 0.50 -0.44 6.87
C GLN A 75 1.25 0.46 5.88
N ILE A 76 0.67 1.62 5.57
CA ILE A 76 1.37 2.64 4.77
C ILE A 76 2.56 3.18 5.57
N THR A 77 3.69 3.43 4.89
CA THR A 77 4.75 4.19 5.53
C THR A 77 4.32 5.66 5.61
N ASP A 78 4.43 6.28 6.78
CA ASP A 78 4.10 7.71 6.96
C ASP A 78 5.25 8.63 6.52
N ALA A 79 6.36 8.06 6.04
CA ALA A 79 7.56 8.80 5.70
C ALA A 79 7.62 9.13 4.20
N PRO A 80 7.64 10.43 3.82
CA PRO A 80 8.18 10.85 2.54
C PRO A 80 9.72 10.83 2.63
N SER A 81 10.33 9.67 2.87
CA SER A 81 11.78 9.51 2.73
C SER A 81 12.09 8.95 1.34
N TRP A 82 11.66 9.67 0.31
CA TRP A 82 12.23 9.53 -1.03
C TRP A 82 13.56 10.27 -1.04
N ASN A 83 14.60 9.67 -0.46
CA ASN A 83 15.97 10.05 -0.82
C ASN A 83 16.27 9.34 -2.14
N PHE A 84 15.98 10.04 -3.25
CA PHE A 84 16.72 9.81 -4.48
C PHE A 84 18.03 10.58 -4.34
N GLU A 85 19.10 9.89 -3.95
CA GLU A 85 20.47 10.30 -4.31
C GLU A 85 20.78 9.84 -5.74
#